data_AF-A0A527GIZ9-F1
#
_entry.id   AF-A0A527GIZ9-F1
#
_cell.length_a   1.000
_cell.length_b   1.000
_cell.length_c   1.000
_cell.angle_alpha   90.00
_cell.angle_beta   90.00
_cell.angle_gamma   90.00
#
_symmetry.space_group_name_H-M   'P 1'
#
loop_
_entity.id
_entity.type
_entity.pdbx_description
1 polymer ?
#
loop_
_entity_poly.entity_id
_entity_poly.type
_entity_poly.pdbx_seq_one_letter_code
_entity_poly.pdbx_strand_id
1 'polypeptide(L)' 'RTAGTHPGFSYSQAMVAAGKSGVKWDEPTLKTYLHDPKAMVKGTKMAFVGLKQDEDIANVIAYLKQFSK' A
#
# COMPACT_ATOMS: atom_id res chain seq x y z
N ARG A 1 3.84 5.77 -7.49
CA ARG A 1 3.60 7.01 -6.69
C ARG A 1 4.22 6.85 -5.29
N THR A 2 4.80 7.87 -4.65
CA THR A 2 5.31 7.76 -3.25
C THR A 2 4.17 7.46 -2.26
N ALA A 3 4.42 6.62 -1.25
CA ALA A 3 3.42 6.29 -0.23
C ALA A 3 3.13 7.48 0.70
N GLY A 4 1.88 7.58 1.19
CA GLY A 4 1.51 8.57 2.20
C GLY A 4 1.50 10.04 1.74
N THR A 5 1.44 10.32 0.43
CA THR A 5 1.53 11.69 -0.12
C THR A 5 0.30 12.18 -0.86
N HIS A 6 -0.81 11.43 -0.89
CA HIS A 6 -2.01 11.90 -1.59
C HIS A 6 -2.59 13.15 -0.88
N PRO A 7 -2.82 14.25 -1.61
CA PRO A 7 -3.35 15.47 -1.01
C PRO A 7 -4.76 15.25 -0.45
N GLY A 8 -5.08 15.91 0.66
CA GLY A 8 -6.41 15.83 1.29
C GLY A 8 -6.67 14.58 2.13
N PHE A 9 -5.73 13.63 2.22
CA PHE A 9 -5.89 12.44 3.07
C PHE A 9 -5.02 12.48 4.34
N SER A 10 -5.63 12.22 5.49
CA SER A 10 -4.92 12.17 6.79
C SER A 10 -4.30 10.80 7.05
N TYR A 11 -3.08 10.60 6.54
CA TYR A 11 -2.30 9.38 6.74
C TYR A 11 -1.92 9.15 8.21
N SER A 12 -1.45 7.92 8.52
CA SER A 12 -0.78 7.66 9.80
C SER A 12 0.65 8.21 9.74
N GLN A 13 1.22 8.56 10.90
CA GLN A 13 2.62 8.98 10.97
C GLN A 13 3.57 7.91 10.38
N ALA A 14 3.26 6.63 10.62
CA ALA A 14 4.01 5.50 10.07
C ALA A 14 3.97 5.46 8.54
N MET A 15 2.81 5.69 7.91
CA MET A 15 2.70 5.67 6.44
C MET A 15 3.43 6.87 5.80
N VAL A 16 3.36 8.04 6.43
CA VAL A 16 4.14 9.21 5.98
C VAL A 16 5.64 8.95 6.10
N ALA A 17 6.07 8.35 7.23
CA ALA A 17 7.47 7.98 7.43
C ALA A 17 7.94 6.95 6.39
N ALA A 18 7.11 5.93 6.09
CA ALA A 18 7.39 4.92 5.06
C ALA A 18 7.61 5.57 3.67
N GLY A 19 6.77 6.53 3.30
CA GLY A 19 6.95 7.32 2.07
C GLY A 19 8.27 8.10 2.05
N LYS A 20 8.63 8.75 3.17
CA LYS A 20 9.90 9.48 3.33
C LYS A 20 11.13 8.56 3.29
N SER A 21 11.01 7.32 3.78
CA SER A 21 12.07 6.31 3.70
C SER A 21 12.15 5.63 2.32
N GLY A 22 11.37 6.08 1.34
CA GLY A 22 11.48 5.66 -0.06
C GLY A 22 10.44 4.67 -0.55
N VAL A 23 9.43 4.32 0.27
CA VAL A 23 8.35 3.43 -0.18
C VAL A 23 7.56 4.09 -1.32
N LYS A 24 7.53 3.40 -2.46
CA LYS A 24 6.77 3.80 -3.65
C LYS A 24 5.78 2.69 -3.99
N TRP A 25 4.56 3.08 -4.35
CA TRP A 25 3.56 2.17 -4.90
C TRP A 25 3.96 1.74 -6.31
N ASP A 26 4.67 0.62 -6.36
CA ASP A 26 4.93 -0.25 -7.50
C ASP A 26 4.35 -1.64 -7.22
N GLU A 27 4.39 -2.55 -8.20
CA GLU A 27 3.77 -3.88 -8.05
C GLU A 27 4.37 -4.72 -6.91
N PRO A 28 5.71 -4.82 -6.75
CA PRO A 28 6.29 -5.59 -5.65
C PRO A 28 5.91 -5.03 -4.27
N THR A 29 5.93 -3.70 -4.13
CA THR A 29 5.56 -3.02 -2.88
C THR A 29 4.07 -3.19 -2.60
N LEU A 30 3.22 -3.02 -3.61
CA LEU A 30 1.77 -3.24 -3.48
C LEU A 30 1.46 -4.69 -3.13
N LYS A 31 2.15 -5.66 -3.74
CA LYS A 31 1.97 -7.08 -3.42
C LYS A 31 2.24 -7.34 -1.94
N THR A 32 3.38 -6.86 -1.45
CA THR A 32 3.78 -7.02 -0.05
C THR A 32 2.80 -6.30 0.89
N TYR A 33 2.40 -5.09 0.54
CA TYR A 33 1.50 -4.27 1.36
C TYR A 33 0.09 -4.86 1.44
N LEU A 34 -0.45 -5.35 0.31
CA LEU A 34 -1.77 -5.95 0.26
C LEU A 34 -1.81 -7.32 0.94
N HIS A 35 -0.67 -8.01 1.04
CA HIS A 35 -0.58 -9.27 1.78
C HIS A 35 -0.64 -9.08 3.30
N ASP A 36 0.07 -8.08 3.85
CA ASP A 36 -0.04 -7.68 5.26
C ASP A 36 0.34 -6.21 5.47
N PRO A 37 -0.65 -5.29 5.50
CA PRO A 37 -0.39 -3.86 5.66
C PRO A 37 0.27 -3.52 7.01
N LYS A 38 -0.05 -4.26 8.07
CA LYS A 38 0.40 -3.98 9.43
C LYS A 38 1.82 -4.50 9.66
N ALA A 39 2.18 -5.62 9.05
CA ALA A 39 3.55 -6.11 9.06
C ALA A 39 4.48 -5.20 8.26
N MET A 40 4.05 -4.74 7.08
CA MET A 40 4.87 -3.86 6.25
C MET A 40 5.00 -2.45 6.83
N VAL A 41 3.91 -1.86 7.32
CA VAL A 41 3.90 -0.51 7.89
C VAL A 41 3.31 -0.57 9.30
N LYS A 42 4.17 -0.85 10.29
CA LYS A 42 3.79 -0.91 11.69
C LYS A 42 3.23 0.44 12.16
N GLY A 43 1.98 0.45 12.62
CA GLY A 43 1.26 1.69 12.97
C GLY A 43 0.53 2.34 11.80
N THR A 44 0.32 1.61 10.69
CA THR A 44 -0.65 2.01 9.66
C THR A 44 -2.05 2.13 10.25
N LYS A 45 -2.81 3.14 9.79
CA LYS A 45 -4.24 3.29 10.11
C LYS A 45 -5.12 2.28 9.37
N MET A 46 -4.56 1.55 8.40
CA MET A 46 -5.29 0.55 7.64
C MET A 46 -5.62 -0.66 8.52
N ALA A 47 -6.91 -0.85 8.82
CA ALA A 47 -7.42 -1.97 9.63
C ALA A 47 -7.60 -3.27 8.83
N PHE A 48 -7.19 -3.30 7.56
CA PHE A 48 -7.25 -4.47 6.70
C PHE A 48 -6.20 -5.50 7.12
N VAL A 49 -6.60 -6.78 7.18
CA VAL A 49 -5.72 -7.89 7.58
C VAL A 49 -4.82 -8.38 6.44
N GLY A 50 -5.12 -8.00 5.20
CA GLY A 50 -4.41 -8.46 4.02
C GLY A 50 -5.16 -9.52 3.22
N LEU A 51 -4.71 -9.72 1.98
CA LEU A 51 -5.15 -10.79 1.08
C LEU A 51 -4.19 -11.97 1.21
N LYS A 52 -4.72 -13.17 1.45
CA LYS A 52 -3.89 -14.39 1.61
C LYS A 52 -3.57 -15.07 0.29
N GLN A 53 -4.41 -14.85 -0.73
CA GLN A 53 -4.23 -15.49 -2.03
C GLN A 53 -3.46 -14.54 -2.94
N ASP A 54 -2.38 -15.06 -3.51
CA ASP A 54 -1.54 -14.31 -4.46
C ASP A 54 -2.33 -13.89 -5.72
N GLU A 55 -3.30 -14.70 -6.13
CA GLU A 55 -4.18 -14.39 -7.26
C GLU A 55 -5.08 -13.19 -6.97
N ASP A 56 -5.68 -13.09 -5.78
CA ASP A 56 -6.48 -11.94 -5.38
C ASP A 56 -5.64 -10.65 -5.38
N ILE A 57 -4.40 -10.73 -4.90
CA ILE A 57 -3.47 -9.59 -4.91
C ILE A 57 -3.15 -9.18 -6.35
N ALA A 58 -2.84 -10.14 -7.22
CA ALA A 58 -2.56 -9.88 -8.63
C ALA A 58 -3.75 -9.23 -9.34
N ASN A 59 -4.97 -9.71 -9.08
CA ASN A 59 -6.21 -9.18 -9.64
C ASN A 59 -6.47 -7.73 -9.16
N VAL A 60 -6.28 -7.45 -7.87
CA VAL A 60 -6.41 -6.09 -7.33
C VAL A 60 -5.38 -5.16 -7.94
N ILE A 61 -4.12 -5.58 -8.07
CA ILE A 61 -3.06 -4.77 -8.71
C ILE A 61 -3.40 -4.52 -10.18
N ALA A 62 -3.87 -5.54 -10.92
CA ALA A 62 -4.29 -5.41 -12.30
C ALA A 62 -5.44 -4.40 -12.46
N TYR A 63 -6.43 -4.47 -11.57
CA TYR A 63 -7.52 -3.49 -11.52
C TYR A 63 -7.00 -2.07 -11.23
N LEU A 64 -6.17 -1.88 -10.21
CA LEU A 64 -5.63 -0.55 -9.86
C LEU A 64 -4.80 0.09 -10.99
N LYS A 65 -4.08 -0.72 -11.77
CA LYS A 65 -3.32 -0.25 -12.94
C LYS A 65 -4.22 0.39 -14.01
N GLN A 66 -5.45 -0.08 -14.18
CA GLN A 66 -6.39 0.48 -15.16
C GLN A 66 -6.74 1.96 -14.85
N PHE A 67 -6.60 2.38 -13.59
CA PHE A 67 -6.91 3.74 -13.13
C PHE A 67 -5.65 4.58 -12.86
N SER A 68 -4.47 3.99 -12.99
CA SER A 68 -3.19 4.64 -12.76
C SER A 68 -2.57 5.00 -14.12
N LYS A 69 -2.94 6.17 -14.64
CA LYS A 69 -2.30 6.77 -15.83
C LYS A 69 -0.98 7.44 -15.47
#